data_AF-A0A7T8JBW0-F1
#
_entry.id   AF-A0A7T8JBW0-F1
#
_cell.length_a   1.000
_cell.length_b   1.000
_cell.length_c   1.000
_cell.angle_alpha   90.00
_cell.angle_beta   90.00
_cell.angle_gamma   90.00
#
_symmetry.space_group_name_H-M   'P 1'
#
loop_
_entity.id
_entity.type
_entity.pdbx_description
1 polymer ?
#
loop_
_entity_poly.entity_id
_entity_poly.type
_entity_poly.pdbx_seq_one_letter_code
_entity_poly.pdbx_strand_id
1 'polypeptide(L)'
;MHPIMFLGAIKSKQRYIINYTHYSNSLEEAINKQMAIPGSAAPKWGISRNATRSEVIQHITPSNLTSNKNMLQFLEIDKLMEVSLEKLEAFLKGKGSLEGTAAAFIQAAKDFGINECYLAAHAAIETGNGQSVLGRGASFSYNHQLSRTVYNMYGIAAVDSNAVGGGKATAYSRGWFSPELAIRGGAEWISQKFVHQKQNTLYKMRWNPLSPASHQYATAVNWPEHIAARMYEICGDYHEFDKELVFEVPVYEGTN
;
A
#
# COMPACT_ATOMS: atom_id res chain seq x y z
N MET A 1 -0.73 -60.53 -5.92
CA MET A 1 -1.79 -59.55 -5.55
C MET A 1 -1.42 -59.00 -4.19
N HIS A 2 -1.06 -57.74 -3.95
CA HIS A 2 -1.11 -56.48 -4.70
C HIS A 2 0.11 -55.64 -4.25
N PRO A 3 0.77 -54.87 -5.14
CA PRO A 3 1.65 -53.80 -4.72
C PRO A 3 0.79 -52.58 -4.35
N ILE A 4 0.92 -52.06 -3.14
CA ILE A 4 0.43 -50.70 -2.83
C ILE A 4 1.65 -49.80 -2.77
N MET A 5 2.00 -49.26 -3.95
CA MET A 5 2.69 -47.97 -4.01
C MET A 5 1.66 -46.89 -3.65
N PHE A 6 1.81 -46.25 -2.50
CA PHE A 6 1.27 -44.89 -2.35
C PHE A 6 2.26 -43.92 -2.99
N LEU A 7 2.09 -43.73 -4.30
CA LEU A 7 2.51 -42.51 -4.97
C LEU A 7 1.59 -41.39 -4.48
N GLY A 8 2.14 -40.47 -3.70
CA GLY A 8 1.44 -39.27 -3.25
C GLY A 8 2.38 -38.15 -2.83
N ALA A 9 3.62 -38.13 -3.32
CA ALA A 9 4.45 -36.94 -3.27
C ALA A 9 4.12 -36.06 -4.49
N ILE A 10 3.24 -35.08 -4.31
CA ILE A 10 3.17 -33.92 -5.21
C ILE A 10 3.14 -32.66 -4.34
N LYS A 11 4.28 -32.32 -3.73
CA LYS A 11 4.58 -30.91 -3.42
C LYS A 11 5.09 -30.29 -4.73
N SER A 12 4.21 -29.58 -5.43
CA SER A 12 4.56 -28.69 -6.53
C SER A 12 3.76 -27.41 -6.34
N LYS A 13 4.33 -26.21 -6.32
CA LYS A 13 5.70 -25.72 -6.53
C LYS A 13 5.67 -24.28 -6.01
N GLN A 14 6.82 -23.71 -5.67
CA GLN A 14 6.96 -22.28 -5.45
C GLN A 14 6.45 -21.53 -6.69
N ARG A 15 5.26 -20.91 -6.60
CA ARG A 15 4.62 -20.13 -7.67
C ARG A 15 4.80 -18.65 -7.40
N TYR A 16 6.01 -18.23 -7.09
CA TYR A 16 6.31 -16.82 -7.16
C TYR A 16 7.55 -16.58 -7.99
N ILE A 17 7.53 -15.48 -8.71
CA ILE A 17 8.58 -15.04 -9.60
C ILE A 17 9.22 -13.83 -8.93
N ILE A 18 10.54 -13.86 -8.76
CA ILE A 18 11.31 -12.68 -8.39
C ILE A 18 11.97 -12.15 -9.66
N ASN A 19 11.50 -10.99 -10.10
CA ASN A 19 12.10 -10.21 -11.15
C ASN A 19 13.04 -9.18 -10.54
N TYR A 20 14.28 -9.15 -11.02
CA TYR A 20 15.24 -8.11 -10.65
C TYR A 20 15.14 -6.98 -11.68
N THR A 21 14.69 -5.80 -11.23
CA THR A 21 14.52 -4.63 -12.11
C THR A 21 15.71 -3.71 -11.96
N HIS A 22 16.48 -3.56 -13.02
CA HIS A 22 17.68 -2.73 -13.03
C HIS A 22 17.35 -1.26 -13.27
N TYR A 23 17.92 -0.39 -12.44
CA TYR A 23 17.81 1.06 -12.55
C TYR A 23 19.16 1.69 -12.83
N SER A 24 19.17 2.76 -13.65
CA SER A 24 20.39 3.48 -14.01
C SER A 24 20.92 4.40 -12.91
N ASN A 25 20.15 4.65 -11.85
CA ASN A 25 20.66 5.42 -10.70
C ASN A 25 21.43 4.46 -9.79
N SER A 26 22.52 4.91 -9.20
CA SER A 26 23.13 4.18 -8.08
C SER A 26 22.29 4.33 -6.81
N LEU A 27 22.46 3.38 -5.87
CA LEU A 27 21.76 3.45 -4.58
C LEU A 27 22.15 4.72 -3.81
N GLU A 28 23.43 5.09 -3.86
CA GLU A 28 23.93 6.31 -3.22
C GLU A 28 23.34 7.59 -3.85
N GLU A 29 23.21 7.64 -5.18
CA GLU A 29 22.54 8.75 -5.85
C GLU A 29 21.08 8.87 -5.42
N ALA A 30 20.35 7.75 -5.36
CA ALA A 30 18.98 7.73 -4.88
C ALA A 30 18.86 8.25 -3.44
N ILE A 31 19.73 7.78 -2.53
CA ILE A 31 19.79 8.26 -1.13
C ILE A 31 20.10 9.76 -1.09
N ASN A 32 21.07 10.24 -1.87
CA ASN A 32 21.42 11.66 -1.92
C ASN A 32 20.24 12.52 -2.35
N LYS A 33 19.51 12.10 -3.39
CA LYS A 33 18.27 12.78 -3.84
C LYS A 33 17.21 12.80 -2.74
N GLN A 34 17.01 11.69 -2.01
CA GLN A 34 16.06 11.63 -0.89
C GLN A 34 16.43 12.61 0.24
N MET A 35 17.71 12.66 0.61
CA MET A 35 18.19 13.54 1.69
C MET A 35 18.16 15.02 1.31
N ALA A 36 18.13 15.34 0.02
CA ALA A 36 18.06 16.71 -0.48
C ALA A 36 16.62 17.27 -0.55
N ILE A 37 15.58 16.45 -0.34
CA ILE A 37 14.19 16.92 -0.36
C ILE A 37 13.97 17.92 0.80
N PRO A 38 13.53 19.17 0.52
CA PRO A 38 13.35 20.17 1.56
C PRO A 38 11.98 20.06 2.26
N GLY A 39 11.89 20.70 3.42
CA GLY A 39 10.61 21.03 4.06
C GLY A 39 9.78 19.82 4.53
N SER A 40 8.46 19.90 4.33
CA SER A 40 7.53 18.88 4.79
C SER A 40 7.55 17.60 3.95
N ALA A 41 7.98 17.69 2.69
CA ALA A 41 8.15 16.55 1.80
C ALA A 41 9.40 15.70 2.10
N ALA A 42 10.32 16.20 2.94
CA ALA A 42 11.53 15.48 3.33
C ALA A 42 11.19 14.10 3.93
N PRO A 43 12.03 13.07 3.74
CA PRO A 43 11.81 11.76 4.37
C PRO A 43 11.63 11.91 5.89
N LYS A 44 10.59 11.27 6.44
CA LYS A 44 10.23 11.37 7.85
C LYS A 44 10.39 10.04 8.57
N TRP A 45 10.72 10.11 9.85
CA TRP A 45 10.51 9.02 10.79
C TRP A 45 9.15 9.22 11.49
N GLY A 46 8.16 8.42 11.11
CA GLY A 46 6.77 8.66 11.50
C GLY A 46 6.27 10.04 11.05
N ILE A 47 5.45 10.70 11.88
CA ILE A 47 4.90 12.04 11.62
C ILE A 47 5.70 13.18 12.28
N SER A 48 6.81 12.88 12.96
CA SER A 48 7.39 13.77 13.97
C SER A 48 8.66 14.49 13.55
N ARG A 49 9.59 13.82 12.84
CA ARG A 49 10.89 14.41 12.47
C ARG A 49 11.40 13.94 11.11
N ASN A 50 12.37 14.68 10.57
CA ASN A 50 13.15 14.20 9.44
C ASN A 50 13.88 12.90 9.81
N ALA A 51 13.86 11.94 8.89
CA ALA A 51 14.66 10.74 8.99
C ALA A 51 16.14 11.10 8.82
N THR A 52 16.99 10.40 9.56
CA THR A 52 18.44 10.46 9.38
C THR A 52 18.83 9.75 8.09
N ARG A 53 20.03 10.04 7.57
CA ARG A 53 20.58 9.32 6.42
C ARG A 53 20.65 7.81 6.65
N SER A 54 21.02 7.39 7.87
CA SER A 54 21.10 5.97 8.21
C SER A 54 19.73 5.28 8.21
N GLU A 55 18.68 5.96 8.68
CA GLU A 55 17.31 5.45 8.60
C GLU A 55 16.84 5.35 7.14
N VAL A 56 17.16 6.34 6.30
CA VAL A 56 16.88 6.25 4.86
C VAL A 56 17.62 5.06 4.23
N ILE A 57 18.92 4.89 4.50
CA ILE A 57 19.71 3.74 4.03
C ILE A 57 19.03 2.43 4.44
N GLN A 58 18.58 2.30 5.68
CA GLN A 58 17.95 1.07 6.17
C GLN A 58 16.72 0.68 5.35
N HIS A 59 15.89 1.65 4.97
CA HIS A 59 14.58 1.41 4.35
C HIS A 59 14.57 1.50 2.82
N ILE A 60 15.56 2.15 2.20
CA ILE A 60 15.69 2.17 0.73
C ILE A 60 16.55 1.02 0.20
N THR A 61 17.44 0.44 1.02
CA THR A 61 18.37 -0.60 0.55
C THR A 61 17.69 -1.96 0.45
N PRO A 62 17.54 -2.55 -0.76
CA PRO A 62 16.75 -3.78 -0.94
C PRO A 62 17.31 -4.99 -0.20
N SER A 63 18.64 -5.10 -0.08
CA SER A 63 19.29 -6.19 0.65
C SER A 63 19.01 -6.21 2.16
N ASN A 64 18.47 -5.12 2.72
CA ASN A 64 18.03 -5.05 4.12
C ASN A 64 16.58 -5.54 4.30
N LEU A 65 15.83 -5.74 3.20
CA LEU A 65 14.39 -5.96 3.18
C LEU A 65 14.02 -7.42 2.88
N THR A 66 14.66 -8.37 3.56
CA THR A 66 14.63 -9.79 3.18
C THR A 66 13.61 -10.67 3.94
N SER A 67 13.00 -10.18 5.02
CA SER A 67 11.98 -10.95 5.74
C SER A 67 10.73 -11.20 4.87
N ASN A 68 9.97 -12.27 5.14
CA ASN A 68 8.75 -12.57 4.35
C ASN A 68 7.77 -11.39 4.32
N LYS A 69 7.66 -10.64 5.42
CA LYS A 69 6.86 -9.42 5.48
C LYS A 69 7.44 -8.31 4.60
N ASN A 70 8.75 -8.09 4.66
CA ASN A 70 9.39 -7.05 3.84
C ASN A 70 9.32 -7.37 2.36
N MET A 71 9.39 -8.65 1.98
CA MET A 71 9.28 -9.07 0.58
C MET A 71 7.95 -8.65 -0.06
N LEU A 72 6.84 -8.58 0.71
CA LEU A 72 5.55 -8.09 0.20
C LEU A 72 5.60 -6.62 -0.27
N GLN A 73 6.62 -5.85 0.11
CA GLN A 73 6.81 -4.50 -0.44
C GLN A 73 7.18 -4.49 -1.93
N PHE A 74 7.75 -5.60 -2.41
CA PHE A 74 8.13 -5.79 -3.80
C PHE A 74 7.05 -6.50 -4.61
N LEU A 75 5.95 -6.94 -3.99
CA LEU A 75 4.84 -7.58 -4.69
C LEU A 75 4.21 -6.61 -5.70
N GLU A 76 3.96 -7.10 -6.92
CA GLU A 76 3.14 -6.41 -7.92
C GLU A 76 1.69 -6.30 -7.43
N ILE A 77 1.28 -5.08 -7.05
CA ILE A 77 -0.06 -4.78 -6.54
C ILE A 77 -1.06 -4.38 -7.63
N ASP A 78 -0.70 -4.49 -8.91
CA ASP A 78 -1.63 -4.40 -10.06
C ASP A 78 -2.36 -5.74 -10.35
N LYS A 79 -2.10 -6.76 -9.53
CA LYS A 79 -2.75 -8.07 -9.57
C LYS A 79 -3.52 -8.32 -8.29
N LEU A 80 -4.71 -8.91 -8.41
CA LEU A 80 -5.52 -9.35 -7.27
C LEU A 80 -4.78 -10.42 -6.47
N MET A 81 -5.02 -10.53 -5.16
CA MET A 81 -4.60 -11.71 -4.37
C MET A 81 -5.62 -12.85 -4.46
N GLU A 82 -6.87 -12.54 -4.75
CA GLU A 82 -8.03 -13.43 -4.68
C GLU A 82 -8.22 -14.05 -3.28
N VAL A 83 -8.03 -13.25 -2.22
CA VAL A 83 -8.35 -13.71 -0.85
C VAL A 83 -9.87 -13.88 -0.68
N SER A 84 -10.27 -14.81 0.19
CA SER A 84 -11.68 -15.01 0.49
C SER A 84 -12.28 -13.80 1.23
N LEU A 85 -13.59 -13.60 1.07
CA LEU A 85 -14.31 -12.54 1.77
C LEU A 85 -14.11 -12.67 3.29
N GLU A 86 -14.18 -13.89 3.82
CA GLU A 86 -14.06 -14.19 5.24
C GLU A 86 -12.68 -13.85 5.80
N LYS A 87 -11.60 -14.08 5.04
CA LYS A 87 -10.25 -13.68 5.44
C LYS A 87 -10.16 -12.16 5.59
N LEU A 88 -10.73 -11.43 4.64
CA LEU A 88 -10.71 -9.97 4.67
C LEU A 88 -11.63 -9.41 5.77
N GLU A 89 -12.81 -9.99 5.97
CA GLU A 89 -13.70 -9.65 7.09
C GLU A 89 -13.04 -9.89 8.45
N ALA A 90 -12.33 -11.01 8.61
CA ALA A 90 -11.59 -11.31 9.84
C ALA A 90 -10.52 -10.25 10.12
N PHE A 91 -9.82 -9.78 9.08
CA PHE A 91 -8.89 -8.66 9.22
C PHE A 91 -9.61 -7.36 9.60
N LEU A 92 -10.76 -7.05 8.99
CA LEU A 92 -11.48 -5.78 9.19
C LEU A 92 -12.30 -5.72 10.48
N LYS A 93 -12.55 -6.85 11.14
CA LYS A 93 -13.29 -6.92 12.40
C LYS A 93 -12.69 -6.00 13.47
N GLY A 94 -13.53 -5.20 14.12
CA GLY A 94 -13.13 -4.23 15.14
C GLY A 94 -12.39 -3.00 14.62
N LYS A 95 -12.26 -2.81 13.30
CA LYS A 95 -11.56 -1.67 12.68
C LYS A 95 -12.51 -0.54 12.29
N GLY A 96 -13.39 -0.17 13.23
CA GLY A 96 -14.24 1.02 13.12
C GLY A 96 -15.08 1.02 11.85
N SER A 97 -15.01 2.12 11.09
CA SER A 97 -15.75 2.28 9.82
C SER A 97 -15.33 1.32 8.70
N LEU A 98 -14.24 0.56 8.86
CA LEU A 98 -13.83 -0.46 7.90
C LEU A 98 -14.49 -1.82 8.17
N GLU A 99 -15.02 -2.05 9.37
CA GLU A 99 -15.74 -3.29 9.67
C GLU A 99 -16.97 -3.44 8.76
N GLY A 100 -17.19 -4.63 8.22
CA GLY A 100 -18.28 -4.91 7.28
C GLY A 100 -18.05 -4.44 5.84
N THR A 101 -16.89 -3.84 5.51
CA THR A 101 -16.61 -3.29 4.16
C THR A 101 -15.79 -4.21 3.24
N ALA A 102 -15.56 -5.47 3.64
CA ALA A 102 -14.72 -6.41 2.89
C ALA A 102 -15.12 -6.56 1.41
N ALA A 103 -16.43 -6.65 1.13
CA ALA A 103 -16.95 -6.74 -0.23
C ALA A 103 -16.60 -5.50 -1.08
N ALA A 104 -16.57 -4.31 -0.48
CA ALA A 104 -16.21 -3.08 -1.18
C ALA A 104 -14.73 -3.07 -1.59
N PHE A 105 -13.83 -3.58 -0.75
CA PHE A 105 -12.42 -3.75 -1.12
C PHE A 105 -12.23 -4.74 -2.27
N ILE A 106 -12.87 -5.91 -2.21
CA ILE A 106 -12.79 -6.91 -3.26
C ILE A 106 -13.35 -6.37 -4.58
N GLN A 107 -14.48 -5.65 -4.54
CA GLN A 107 -15.07 -5.08 -5.75
C GLN A 107 -14.20 -3.95 -6.32
N ALA A 108 -13.70 -3.04 -5.48
CA ALA A 108 -12.83 -1.95 -5.93
C ALA A 108 -11.52 -2.49 -6.54
N ALA A 109 -10.98 -3.56 -5.96
CA ALA A 109 -9.81 -4.25 -6.48
C ALA A 109 -10.05 -4.78 -7.91
N LYS A 110 -11.19 -5.45 -8.13
CA LYS A 110 -11.60 -5.95 -9.46
C LYS A 110 -11.85 -4.81 -10.45
N ASP A 111 -12.56 -3.77 -10.02
CA ASP A 111 -12.90 -2.62 -10.87
C ASP A 111 -11.67 -1.88 -11.38
N PHE A 112 -10.62 -1.77 -10.56
CA PHE A 112 -9.48 -0.89 -10.84
C PHE A 112 -8.13 -1.60 -11.00
N GLY A 113 -8.14 -2.93 -11.07
CA GLY A 113 -6.92 -3.72 -11.29
C GLY A 113 -5.87 -3.46 -10.22
N ILE A 114 -6.29 -3.53 -8.95
CA ILE A 114 -5.41 -3.26 -7.81
C ILE A 114 -5.63 -4.29 -6.71
N ASN A 115 -4.58 -4.66 -6.01
CA ASN A 115 -4.57 -5.72 -5.01
C ASN A 115 -5.46 -5.39 -3.79
N GLU A 116 -6.42 -6.26 -3.48
CA GLU A 116 -7.39 -6.06 -2.39
C GLU A 116 -6.77 -6.15 -0.99
N CYS A 117 -5.76 -7.00 -0.80
CA CYS A 117 -5.01 -7.04 0.46
C CYS A 117 -4.29 -5.71 0.69
N TYR A 118 -3.65 -5.18 -0.35
CA TYR A 118 -3.01 -3.86 -0.31
C TYR A 118 -4.02 -2.76 0.03
N LEU A 119 -5.17 -2.71 -0.65
CA LEU A 119 -6.19 -1.68 -0.39
C LEU A 119 -6.65 -1.70 1.07
N ALA A 120 -6.97 -2.87 1.63
CA ALA A 120 -7.44 -2.98 3.01
C ALA A 120 -6.33 -2.68 4.03
N ALA A 121 -5.11 -3.17 3.79
CA ALA A 121 -3.94 -2.89 4.62
C ALA A 121 -3.63 -1.38 4.67
N HIS A 122 -3.64 -0.74 3.50
CA HIS A 122 -3.37 0.68 3.36
C HIS A 122 -4.46 1.52 4.03
N ALA A 123 -5.73 1.20 3.78
CA ALA A 123 -6.84 1.88 4.43
C ALA A 123 -6.77 1.77 5.96
N ALA A 124 -6.46 0.58 6.49
CA ALA A 124 -6.32 0.38 7.93
C ALA A 124 -5.20 1.24 8.55
N ILE A 125 -4.08 1.42 7.85
CA ILE A 125 -2.98 2.28 8.34
C ILE A 125 -3.39 3.76 8.30
N GLU A 126 -3.86 4.25 7.15
CA GLU A 126 -4.17 5.69 6.95
C GLU A 126 -5.33 6.16 7.84
N THR A 127 -6.26 5.27 8.17
CA THR A 127 -7.42 5.59 8.99
C THR A 127 -7.22 5.28 10.47
N GLY A 128 -6.06 4.75 10.88
CA GLY A 128 -5.88 4.23 12.24
C GLY A 128 -6.97 3.20 12.60
N ASN A 129 -7.13 2.18 11.76
CA ASN A 129 -8.19 1.17 11.83
C ASN A 129 -9.60 1.77 11.81
N GLY A 130 -9.89 2.68 10.88
CA GLY A 130 -11.21 3.28 10.69
C GLY A 130 -11.64 4.28 11.77
N GLN A 131 -10.72 4.72 12.64
CA GLN A 131 -11.05 5.53 13.82
C GLN A 131 -10.53 6.98 13.76
N SER A 132 -9.63 7.30 12.82
CA SER A 132 -9.18 8.67 12.59
C SER A 132 -10.35 9.57 12.19
N VAL A 133 -10.20 10.89 12.29
CA VAL A 133 -11.27 11.84 11.97
C VAL A 133 -11.82 11.64 10.55
N LEU A 134 -10.95 11.40 9.57
CA LEU A 134 -11.35 11.13 8.18
C LEU A 134 -11.81 9.69 7.97
N GLY A 135 -11.24 8.73 8.71
CA GLY A 135 -11.61 7.32 8.65
C GLY A 135 -13.00 7.04 9.22
N ARG A 136 -13.31 7.55 10.41
CA ARG A 136 -14.62 7.37 11.07
C ARG A 136 -15.75 8.18 10.45
N GLY A 137 -15.41 9.06 9.50
CA GLY A 137 -16.32 10.00 8.89
C GLY A 137 -16.39 11.31 9.66
N ALA A 138 -16.56 12.40 8.92
CA ALA A 138 -16.70 13.72 9.51
C ALA A 138 -17.66 14.59 8.69
N SER A 139 -18.43 15.41 9.38
CA SER A 139 -19.31 16.37 8.72
C SER A 139 -18.51 17.43 7.95
N PHE A 140 -18.99 17.74 6.75
CA PHE A 140 -18.50 18.80 5.89
C PHE A 140 -19.66 19.47 5.15
N SER A 141 -19.61 20.80 5.06
CA SER A 141 -20.55 21.63 4.30
C SER A 141 -19.74 22.57 3.42
N TYR A 142 -20.25 22.82 2.21
CA TYR A 142 -19.63 23.70 1.23
C TYR A 142 -20.69 24.68 0.72
N ASN A 143 -20.35 25.97 0.62
CA ASN A 143 -21.23 27.03 0.09
C ASN A 143 -22.68 26.98 0.61
N HIS A 144 -22.86 26.88 1.93
CA HIS A 144 -24.18 26.84 2.59
C HIS A 144 -25.07 25.64 2.19
N GLN A 145 -24.51 24.62 1.53
CA GLN A 145 -25.23 23.38 1.26
C GLN A 145 -25.39 22.54 2.54
N LEU A 146 -26.37 21.63 2.52
CA LEU A 146 -26.59 20.69 3.62
C LEU A 146 -25.28 19.96 3.96
N SER A 147 -24.96 19.92 5.25
CA SER A 147 -23.81 19.18 5.76
C SER A 147 -23.97 17.69 5.46
N ARG A 148 -22.90 17.06 4.95
CA ARG A 148 -22.84 15.61 4.73
C ARG A 148 -21.66 15.02 5.48
N THR A 149 -21.83 13.82 5.99
CA THR A 149 -20.70 13.02 6.47
C THR A 149 -19.89 12.56 5.28
N VAL A 150 -18.58 12.81 5.33
CA VAL A 150 -17.63 12.39 4.31
C VAL A 150 -16.53 11.53 4.91
N TYR A 151 -15.99 10.62 4.10
CA TYR A 151 -14.98 9.64 4.49
C TYR A 151 -13.77 9.75 3.55
N ASN A 152 -12.56 9.56 4.07
CA ASN A 152 -11.35 9.46 3.25
C ASN A 152 -10.47 8.36 3.83
N MET A 153 -10.38 7.24 3.11
CA MET A 153 -9.77 6.01 3.60
C MET A 153 -8.27 5.91 3.34
N TYR A 154 -7.69 6.80 2.54
CA TYR A 154 -6.30 6.67 2.07
C TYR A 154 -5.49 7.97 2.22
N GLY A 155 -5.97 8.91 3.04
CA GLY A 155 -5.30 10.19 3.26
C GLY A 155 -5.19 11.08 2.01
N ILE A 156 -6.00 10.84 0.97
CA ILE A 156 -5.86 11.51 -0.32
C ILE A 156 -6.09 13.01 -0.16
N ALA A 157 -5.12 13.81 -0.63
CA ALA A 157 -5.11 15.27 -0.55
C ALA A 157 -5.22 15.84 0.88
N ALA A 158 -4.83 15.08 1.90
CA ALA A 158 -4.67 15.55 3.27
C ALA A 158 -3.29 16.24 3.44
N VAL A 159 -3.08 17.37 2.77
CA VAL A 159 -1.80 18.10 2.72
C VAL A 159 -1.62 19.11 3.87
N ASP A 160 -0.37 19.49 4.13
CA ASP A 160 0.08 20.25 5.30
C ASP A 160 -0.69 21.55 5.58
N SER A 161 -0.69 21.95 6.86
CA SER A 161 -1.42 23.08 7.47
C SER A 161 -2.95 22.93 7.58
N ASN A 162 -3.60 22.06 6.79
CA ASN A 162 -5.02 21.71 6.97
C ASN A 162 -5.39 20.33 6.40
N ALA A 163 -4.66 19.28 6.83
CA ALA A 163 -4.84 17.92 6.31
C ALA A 163 -6.29 17.41 6.43
N VAL A 164 -6.95 17.70 7.56
CA VAL A 164 -8.35 17.30 7.79
C VAL A 164 -9.30 18.07 6.87
N GLY A 165 -9.16 19.39 6.73
CA GLY A 165 -10.02 20.19 5.86
C GLY A 165 -9.89 19.83 4.38
N GLY A 166 -8.65 19.68 3.88
CA GLY A 166 -8.38 19.27 2.50
C GLY A 166 -8.90 17.86 2.20
N GLY A 167 -8.69 16.93 3.13
CA GLY A 167 -9.21 15.56 3.03
C GLY A 167 -10.75 15.52 2.97
N LYS A 168 -11.44 16.32 3.81
CA LYS A 168 -12.92 16.42 3.78
C LYS A 168 -13.43 17.06 2.49
N ALA A 169 -12.81 18.15 2.04
CA ALA A 169 -13.23 18.83 0.80
C ALA A 169 -13.09 17.92 -0.42
N THR A 170 -12.00 17.15 -0.47
CA THR A 170 -11.77 16.14 -1.52
C THR A 170 -12.80 15.03 -1.45
N ALA A 171 -13.08 14.51 -0.26
CA ALA A 171 -14.10 13.49 -0.06
C ALA A 171 -15.50 13.97 -0.48
N TYR A 172 -15.85 15.21 -0.13
CA TYR A 172 -17.13 15.81 -0.52
C TYR A 172 -17.26 15.95 -2.04
N SER A 173 -16.25 16.51 -2.71
CA SER A 173 -16.28 16.74 -4.16
C SER A 173 -16.28 15.44 -4.98
N ARG A 174 -15.70 14.37 -4.42
CA ARG A 174 -15.70 13.02 -5.02
C ARG A 174 -16.87 12.14 -4.61
N GLY A 175 -17.77 12.64 -3.77
CA GLY A 175 -18.97 11.92 -3.36
C GLY A 175 -18.73 10.77 -2.39
N TRP A 176 -17.67 10.83 -1.59
CA TRP A 176 -17.29 9.79 -0.62
C TRP A 176 -18.12 9.88 0.66
N PHE A 177 -19.42 9.60 0.53
CA PHE A 177 -20.41 9.77 1.60
C PHE A 177 -20.68 8.50 2.43
N SER A 178 -20.02 7.40 2.11
CA SER A 178 -19.97 6.18 2.92
C SER A 178 -18.55 5.60 2.90
N PRO A 179 -18.21 4.69 3.83
CA PRO A 179 -16.96 3.95 3.80
C PRO A 179 -16.69 3.27 2.47
N GLU A 180 -17.68 2.58 1.89
CA GLU A 180 -17.57 1.83 0.64
C GLU A 180 -17.31 2.75 -0.55
N LEU A 181 -17.98 3.91 -0.62
CA LEU A 181 -17.74 4.91 -1.65
C LEU A 181 -16.33 5.50 -1.56
N ALA A 182 -15.84 5.74 -0.33
CA ALA A 182 -14.48 6.22 -0.10
C ALA A 182 -13.41 5.17 -0.44
N ILE A 183 -13.68 3.89 -0.13
CA ILE A 183 -12.84 2.75 -0.53
C ILE A 183 -12.74 2.69 -2.05
N ARG A 184 -13.88 2.65 -2.75
CA ARG A 184 -13.91 2.56 -4.22
C ARG A 184 -13.23 3.75 -4.88
N GLY A 185 -13.59 4.97 -4.51
CA GLY A 185 -13.02 6.17 -5.13
C GLY A 185 -11.55 6.41 -4.78
N GLY A 186 -11.11 5.96 -3.60
CA GLY A 186 -9.69 5.97 -3.24
C GLY A 186 -8.89 4.94 -4.03
N ALA A 187 -9.41 3.72 -4.19
CA ALA A 187 -8.80 2.68 -5.03
C ALA A 187 -8.65 3.14 -6.49
N GLU A 188 -9.68 3.78 -7.06
CA GLU A 188 -9.61 4.41 -8.39
C GLU A 188 -8.45 5.41 -8.48
N TRP A 189 -8.36 6.31 -7.50
CA TRP A 189 -7.33 7.34 -7.47
C TRP A 189 -5.94 6.73 -7.37
N ILE A 190 -5.72 5.76 -6.49
CA ILE A 190 -4.44 5.08 -6.31
C ILE A 190 -4.05 4.35 -7.60
N SER A 191 -4.99 3.61 -8.20
CA SER A 191 -4.78 2.89 -9.45
C SER A 191 -4.32 3.83 -10.56
N GLN A 192 -5.04 4.94 -10.78
CA GLN A 192 -4.72 5.91 -11.83
C GLN A 192 -3.43 6.70 -11.58
N LYS A 193 -3.14 7.06 -10.33
CA LYS A 193 -2.02 7.96 -9.98
C LYS A 193 -0.70 7.23 -9.74
N PHE A 194 -0.72 5.95 -9.39
CA PHE A 194 0.48 5.19 -9.06
C PHE A 194 0.58 3.91 -9.86
N VAL A 195 -0.39 3.01 -9.74
CA VAL A 195 -0.31 1.66 -10.33
C VAL A 195 -0.18 1.72 -11.86
N HIS A 196 -1.06 2.46 -12.52
CA HIS A 196 -1.00 2.70 -13.97
C HIS A 196 0.20 3.57 -14.41
N GLN A 197 0.83 4.29 -13.47
CA GLN A 197 2.08 5.02 -13.69
C GLN A 197 3.33 4.16 -13.44
N LYS A 198 3.18 2.83 -13.41
CA LYS A 198 4.26 1.85 -13.18
C LYS A 198 4.93 1.93 -11.80
N GLN A 199 4.29 2.61 -10.83
CA GLN A 199 4.58 2.45 -9.41
C GLN A 199 3.63 1.41 -8.82
N ASN A 200 3.76 0.17 -9.30
CA ASN A 200 2.91 -0.97 -8.99
C ASN A 200 3.49 -1.87 -7.87
N THR A 201 4.42 -1.38 -7.06
CA THR A 201 4.87 -2.02 -5.81
C THR A 201 4.94 -0.99 -4.70
N LEU A 202 4.79 -1.39 -3.43
CA LEU A 202 4.91 -0.45 -2.29
C LEU A 202 6.26 0.26 -2.29
N TYR A 203 7.33 -0.47 -2.63
CA TYR A 203 8.66 0.10 -2.76
C TYR A 203 8.71 1.20 -3.82
N LYS A 204 8.18 0.95 -5.03
CA LYS A 204 8.17 1.96 -6.09
C LYS A 204 7.29 3.16 -5.73
N MET A 205 6.16 2.94 -5.07
CA MET A 205 5.27 4.02 -4.61
C MET A 205 5.97 4.93 -3.59
N ARG A 206 6.81 4.38 -2.70
CA ARG A 206 7.53 5.17 -1.71
C ARG A 206 8.79 5.82 -2.26
N TRP A 207 9.61 5.08 -3.01
CA TRP A 207 10.98 5.49 -3.32
C TRP A 207 11.19 5.94 -4.76
N ASN A 208 10.29 5.58 -5.67
CA ASN A 208 10.35 5.84 -7.10
C ASN A 208 11.77 5.63 -7.69
N PRO A 209 12.30 4.40 -7.72
CA PRO A 209 13.67 4.12 -8.16
C PRO A 209 13.97 4.56 -9.60
N LEU A 210 12.94 4.71 -10.46
CA LEU A 210 13.09 5.24 -11.81
C LEU A 210 13.47 6.72 -11.81
N SER A 211 12.86 7.51 -10.91
CA SER A 211 13.16 8.93 -10.72
C SER A 211 13.16 9.25 -9.21
N PRO A 212 14.26 8.93 -8.50
CA PRO A 212 14.30 9.02 -7.04
C PRO A 212 13.93 10.41 -6.52
N ALA A 213 13.29 10.46 -5.36
CA ALA A 213 12.81 11.69 -4.71
C ALA A 213 11.67 12.42 -5.44
N SER A 214 11.00 11.77 -6.39
CA SER A 214 9.84 12.33 -7.10
C SER A 214 8.61 11.42 -6.98
N HIS A 215 7.41 12.02 -7.08
CA HIS A 215 6.12 11.32 -7.13
C HIS A 215 5.98 10.19 -6.10
N GLN A 216 6.21 10.53 -4.83
CA GLN A 216 6.18 9.58 -3.71
C GLN A 216 4.82 9.61 -3.02
N TYR A 217 4.29 8.44 -2.68
CA TYR A 217 3.00 8.35 -1.99
C TYR A 217 3.05 8.93 -0.58
N ALA A 218 4.14 8.67 0.14
CA ALA A 218 4.30 9.01 1.55
C ALA A 218 5.69 9.55 1.86
N THR A 219 5.81 10.31 2.95
CA THR A 219 7.08 10.83 3.46
C THR A 219 7.74 9.89 4.47
N ALA A 220 6.97 9.11 5.23
CA ALA A 220 7.49 8.16 6.21
C ALA A 220 8.37 7.10 5.52
N VAL A 221 9.61 6.94 5.98
CA VAL A 221 10.59 6.02 5.36
C VAL A 221 10.18 4.56 5.46
N ASN A 222 9.45 4.21 6.52
CA ASN A 222 9.00 2.86 6.83
C ASN A 222 7.53 2.60 6.43
N TRP A 223 6.94 3.47 5.58
CA TRP A 223 5.56 3.31 5.12
C TRP A 223 5.34 1.97 4.38
N PRO A 224 6.19 1.53 3.44
CA PRO A 224 6.04 0.25 2.78
C PRO A 224 5.98 -0.94 3.75
N GLU A 225 6.86 -0.96 4.76
CA GLU A 225 6.95 -2.00 5.79
C GLU A 225 5.65 -2.12 6.57
N HIS A 226 5.04 -0.98 6.94
CA HIS A 226 3.79 -0.96 7.68
C HIS A 226 2.64 -1.53 6.85
N ILE A 227 2.53 -1.17 5.57
CA ILE A 227 1.49 -1.73 4.70
C ILE A 227 1.75 -3.22 4.46
N ALA A 228 2.98 -3.61 4.16
CA ALA A 228 3.36 -4.99 3.90
C ALA A 228 3.12 -5.91 5.12
N ALA A 229 3.36 -5.42 6.34
CA ALA A 229 3.03 -6.15 7.56
C ALA A 229 1.51 -6.39 7.70
N ARG A 230 0.68 -5.41 7.34
CA ARG A 230 -0.78 -5.57 7.33
C ARG A 230 -1.27 -6.47 6.19
N MET A 231 -0.64 -6.41 5.02
CA MET A 231 -0.91 -7.37 3.95
C MET A 231 -0.63 -8.80 4.41
N TYR A 232 0.47 -9.02 5.12
CA TYR A 232 0.79 -10.32 5.70
C TYR A 232 -0.28 -10.81 6.70
N GLU A 233 -0.88 -9.91 7.50
CA GLU A 233 -2.00 -10.25 8.39
C GLU A 233 -3.25 -10.73 7.64
N ILE A 234 -3.47 -10.25 6.40
CA ILE A 234 -4.62 -10.62 5.57
C ILE A 234 -4.34 -11.90 4.78
N CYS A 235 -3.27 -11.87 3.98
CA CYS A 235 -3.03 -12.89 2.98
C CYS A 235 -2.21 -14.07 3.58
N GLY A 236 -1.44 -13.86 4.64
CA GLY A 236 -0.56 -14.87 5.24
C GLY A 236 0.79 -14.97 4.54
N ASP A 237 1.47 -16.11 4.71
CA ASP A 237 2.75 -16.35 4.06
C ASP A 237 2.56 -16.55 2.55
N TYR A 238 3.22 -15.73 1.73
CA TYR A 238 3.12 -15.78 0.27
C TYR A 238 3.61 -17.13 -0.30
N HIS A 239 4.42 -17.89 0.44
CA HIS A 239 4.85 -19.24 0.06
C HIS A 239 3.71 -20.26 0.03
N GLU A 240 2.58 -19.98 0.70
CA GLU A 240 1.43 -20.87 0.80
C GLU A 240 0.41 -20.65 -0.32
N PHE A 241 0.63 -19.67 -1.20
CA PHE A 241 -0.29 -19.35 -2.27
C PHE A 241 -0.16 -20.31 -3.45
N ASP A 242 -1.29 -20.83 -3.90
CA ASP A 242 -1.38 -21.68 -5.11
C ASP A 242 -1.58 -20.86 -6.40
N LYS A 243 -0.99 -19.66 -6.45
CA LYS A 243 -1.10 -18.71 -7.57
C LYS A 243 0.22 -18.03 -7.83
N GLU A 244 0.42 -17.62 -9.08
CA GLU A 244 1.62 -16.88 -9.46
C GLU A 244 1.63 -15.48 -8.83
N LEU A 245 2.57 -15.25 -7.93
CA LEU A 245 2.87 -13.93 -7.37
C LEU A 245 4.14 -13.40 -8.02
N VAL A 246 4.12 -12.17 -8.49
CA VAL A 246 5.30 -11.54 -9.10
C VAL A 246 5.83 -10.48 -8.16
N PHE A 247 7.11 -10.58 -7.85
CA PHE A 247 7.84 -9.63 -7.03
C PHE A 247 8.87 -8.93 -7.90
N GLU A 248 8.93 -7.60 -7.82
CA GLU A 248 9.94 -6.79 -8.51
C GLU A 248 10.91 -6.19 -7.50
N VAL A 249 12.07 -6.82 -7.36
CA VAL A 249 13.15 -6.37 -6.48
C VAL A 249 14.03 -5.40 -7.27
N PRO A 250 14.21 -4.15 -6.82
CA PRO A 250 15.03 -3.17 -7.51
C PRO A 250 16.52 -3.51 -7.35
N VAL A 251 17.27 -3.37 -8.43
CA VAL A 251 18.73 -3.44 -8.48
C VAL A 251 19.22 -2.08 -8.96
N TYR A 252 19.95 -1.37 -8.10
CA TYR A 252 20.51 -0.06 -8.43
C TYR A 252 21.83 -0.24 -9.20
N GLU A 253 22.23 0.77 -9.96
CA GLU A 253 23.51 0.75 -10.64
C GLU A 253 24.66 0.56 -9.64
N GLY A 254 25.59 -0.33 -9.99
CA GLY A 254 26.77 -0.62 -9.16
C GLY A 254 26.51 -1.54 -7.96
N THR A 255 25.30 -2.07 -7.79
CA THR A 255 25.04 -3.16 -6.84
C THR A 255 25.15 -4.52 -7.54
N ASN A 256 26.10 -5.36 -7.11
CA ASN A 256 26.23 -6.76 -7.53
C ASN A 256 25.36 -7.67 -6.66
#